data_AF-A0A8T6U871-F1
#
_entry.id   AF-A0A8T6U871-F1
#
_cell.length_a   1.000
_cell.length_b   1.000
_cell.length_c   1.000
_cell.angle_alpha   90.00
_cell.angle_beta   90.00
_cell.angle_gamma   90.00
#
_symmetry.space_group_name_H-M   'P 1'
#
loop_
_entity.id
_entity.type
_entity.pdbx_description
1 polymer ?
#
loop_
_entity_poly.entity_id
_entity_poly.type
_entity_poly.pdbx_seq_one_letter_code
_entity_poly.pdbx_strand_id
1 'polypeptide(L)' 'VDLAIPTNNKGRRALAVIYWLLARQILREKGELPADGDPPLSIDDFEVKLTREE' A
#
# COMPACT_ATOMS: atom_id res chain seq x y z
N VAL A 1 10.86 -3.65 -18.86
CA VAL A 1 9.98 -2.93 -17.93
C VAL A 1 9.17 -1.97 -18.76
N ASP A 2 7.90 -2.28 -18.94
CA ASP A 2 7.02 -1.54 -19.86
C ASP A 2 6.24 -0.43 -19.12
N LEU A 3 6.01 -0.62 -17.82
CA LEU A 3 5.47 0.36 -16.91
C LEU A 3 6.31 0.39 -15.63
N ALA A 4 6.70 1.59 -15.19
CA ALA A 4 7.45 1.78 -13.95
C ALA A 4 6.77 2.87 -13.10
N ILE A 5 6.72 2.64 -11.79
CA ILE A 5 6.28 3.63 -10.81
C ILE A 5 7.52 4.09 -10.04
N PRO A 6 8.04 5.31 -10.29
CA PRO A 6 9.22 5.81 -9.61
C PRO A 6 8.89 6.16 -8.16
N THR A 7 9.63 5.58 -7.22
CA THR A 7 9.37 5.73 -5.79
C THR A 7 10.57 5.32 -4.94
N ASN A 8 10.56 5.64 -3.65
CA ASN A 8 11.54 5.12 -2.69
C ASN A 8 11.23 3.66 -2.37
N ASN A 9 11.96 2.74 -3.01
CA ASN A 9 11.78 1.30 -2.87
C ASN A 9 12.65 0.66 -1.76
N LYS A 10 13.35 1.46 -0.94
CA LYS A 10 14.19 0.95 0.16
C LYS A 10 13.60 1.20 1.53
N GLY A 11 12.86 2.31 1.70
CA GLY A 11 12.25 2.65 2.98
C GLY A 11 11.07 1.73 3.31
N ARG A 12 11.08 1.06 4.47
CA ARG A 12 9.97 0.19 4.92
C ARG A 12 8.63 0.91 4.93
N ARG A 13 8.60 2.13 5.47
CA ARG A 13 7.41 2.99 5.49
C ARG A 13 6.99 3.42 4.09
N ALA A 14 7.96 3.72 3.21
CA ALA A 14 7.67 4.09 1.83
C ALA A 14 7.00 2.91 1.09
N LEU A 15 7.55 1.70 1.22
CA LEU A 15 6.98 0.48 0.65
C LEU A 15 5.55 0.21 1.16
N ALA A 16 5.31 0.32 2.47
CA ALA A 16 3.97 0.17 3.04
C ALA A 16 2.96 1.14 2.40
N VAL A 17 3.32 2.43 2.31
CA VAL A 17 2.48 3.48 1.71
C VAL A 17 2.19 3.18 0.24
N ILE A 18 3.20 2.81 -0.56
CA ILE A 18 3.04 2.57 -1.99
C ILE A 18 2.08 1.40 -2.24
N TYR A 19 2.28 0.28 -1.53
CA TYR A 19 1.41 -0.89 -1.70
C TYR A 19 -0.01 -0.64 -1.21
N TRP A 20 -0.17 0.11 -0.11
CA TRP A 20 -1.49 0.52 0.37
C TRP A 20 -2.23 1.40 -0.66
N LEU A 21 -1.54 2.39 -1.25
CA LEU A 21 -2.11 3.25 -2.29
C LEU A 21 -2.49 2.48 -3.56
N LEU A 22 -1.65 1.52 -3.98
CA LEU A 22 -1.94 0.66 -5.12
C LEU A 22 -3.16 -0.22 -4.87
N ALA A 23 -3.25 -0.85 -3.70
CA ALA A 23 -4.41 -1.63 -3.31
C ALA A 23 -5.69 -0.79 -3.32
N ARG A 24 -5.64 0.41 -2.72
CA ARG A 24 -6.76 1.36 -2.73
C ARG A 24 -7.19 1.70 -4.16
N GLN A 25 -6.26 2.05 -5.04
CA GLN A 25 -6.60 2.41 -6.41
C GLN A 25 -7.23 1.23 -7.16
N ILE A 26 -6.68 0.02 -7.03
CA ILE A 26 -7.24 -1.18 -7.68
C ILE A 26 -8.67 -1.45 -7.20
N LEU A 27 -8.94 -1.35 -5.90
CA LEU A 27 -10.28 -1.56 -5.35
C LEU A 27 -11.29 -0.50 -5.86
N ARG A 28 -10.85 0.74 -6.06
CA ARG A 28 -11.67 1.79 -6.68
C ARG A 28 -11.97 1.49 -8.15
N GLU A 29 -10.98 1.09 -8.94
CA GLU A 29 -11.19 0.71 -10.35
C GLU A 29 -12.11 -0.52 -10.49
N LYS A 30 -12.13 -1.40 -9.49
CA LYS A 30 -13.05 -2.56 -9.43
C LYS A 30 -14.46 -2.20 -8.95
N GLY A 31 -14.69 -0.99 -8.46
CA GLY A 31 -15.96 -0.60 -7.85
C GLY A 31 -16.22 -1.20 -6.46
N GLU A 32 -15.20 -1.81 -5.83
CA GLU A 32 -15.27 -2.32 -4.46
C GLU A 32 -15.13 -1.19 -3.43
N LEU A 33 -14.55 -0.06 -3.82
CA LEU A 33 -14.48 1.17 -3.02
C LEU A 33 -15.06 2.37 -3.80
N PRO A 34 -15.73 3.31 -3.10
CA PRO A 34 -16.04 4.63 -3.66
C PRO A 34 -14.77 5.37 -4.11
N ALA A 35 -14.92 6.33 -5.03
CA ALA A 35 -13.80 7.09 -5.60
C ALA A 35 -12.94 7.82 -4.55
N ASP A 36 -13.54 8.19 -3.43
CA ASP A 36 -12.92 8.82 -2.26
C ASP A 36 -12.82 7.88 -1.06
N GLY A 37 -13.33 6.65 -1.18
CA GLY A 37 -13.31 5.65 -0.12
C GLY A 37 -11.91 5.07 0.12
N ASP A 38 -11.63 4.76 1.38
CA ASP A 38 -10.40 4.10 1.80
C ASP A 38 -10.68 2.63 2.17
N PRO A 39 -9.72 1.72 1.96
CA PRO A 39 -9.85 0.35 2.42
C PRO A 39 -9.95 0.29 3.96
N PRO A 40 -10.57 -0.77 4.51
CA PRO A 40 -10.66 -0.93 5.97
C PRO A 40 -9.30 -1.15 6.65
N LEU A 41 -8.30 -1.58 5.88
CA LEU A 41 -6.91 -1.72 6.34
C LEU A 41 -6.23 -0.36 6.33
N SER A 42 -5.54 -0.04 7.41
CA SER A 42 -4.71 1.16 7.53
C SER A 42 -3.35 0.96 6.85
N ILE A 43 -2.59 2.05 6.69
CA ILE A 43 -1.20 1.97 6.21
C ILE A 43 -0.33 1.19 7.19
N ASP A 44 -0.60 1.29 8.50
CA ASP A 44 0.18 0.62 9.55
C ASP A 44 0.04 -0.92 9.45
N ASP A 45 -1.07 -1.42 8.92
CA ASP A 45 -1.26 -2.85 8.64
C ASP A 45 -0.34 -3.36 7.52
N PHE A 46 0.18 -2.46 6.69
CA PHE A 46 1.15 -2.76 5.62
C PHE A 46 2.60 -2.56 6.09
N GLU A 47 2.82 -2.01 7.29
CA GLU A 47 4.18 -1.86 7.83
C GLU A 47 4.74 -3.20 8.32
N VAL A 48 6.04 -3.40 8.10
CA VAL A 48 6.75 -4.58 8.60
C VAL A 48 6.86 -4.47 10.12
N LYS A 49 6.11 -5.33 10.83
CA LYS A 49 6.27 -5.50 12.27
C LYS A 49 7.61 -6.19 12.54
N LEU A 50 8.51 -5.49 13.22
CA LEU A 50 9.74 -6.09 13.75
C LEU A 50 9.34 -7.01 14.91
N THR A 51 9.08 -8.28 14.63
CA THR A 51 9.16 -9.29 15.69
C THR A 51 10.63 -9.40 16.07
N ARG A 52 10.98 -8.97 17.29
CA ARG A 52 12.19 -9.49 17.92
C ARG A 52 11.91 -10.98 18.13
N GLU A 53 12.58 -11.83 17.35
CA GLU A 53 12.75 -13.22 17.76
C GLU A 53 13.55 -13.18 19.07
N GLU A 54 12.97 -13.72 20.15
CA GLU A 54 13.69 -14.05 21.38
C GLU A 54 14.55 -15.31 21.17
#